data_AF-A0A2N5ZXA5-F1
#
_entry.id   AF-A0A2N5ZXA5-F1
#
_cell.length_a   1.000
_cell.length_b   1.000
_cell.length_c   1.000
_cell.angle_alpha   90.00
_cell.angle_beta   90.00
_cell.angle_gamma   90.00
#
_symmetry.space_group_name_H-M   'P 1'
#
loop_
_entity.id
_entity.type
_entity.pdbx_description
1 polymer ?
#
loop_
_entity_poly.entity_id
_entity_poly.type
_entity_poly.pdbx_seq_one_letter_code
_entity_poly.pdbx_strand_id
1 'polypeptide(L)' 'TMRRGIEQKIIKDVSFEILTVFMFYPVLTLANPKVCMHFSDQPENVDIAFDMAWDAIRL' A
#
# COMPACT_ATOMS: atom_id res chain seq x y z
N THR A 1 14.83 -2.34 -7.23
CA THR A 1 13.76 -2.31 -8.25
C THR A 1 12.72 -3.36 -7.89
N MET A 2 11.46 -3.19 -8.32
CA MET A 2 10.38 -4.15 -8.03
C MET A 2 10.76 -5.58 -8.45
N ARG A 3 11.36 -5.73 -9.64
CA ARG A 3 11.85 -7.02 -10.13
C ARG A 3 12.84 -7.71 -9.18
N ARG A 4 13.81 -6.97 -8.63
CA ARG A 4 14.76 -7.51 -7.65
C ARG A 4 14.07 -7.98 -6.37
N GLY A 5 13.02 -7.28 -5.92
CA GLY A 5 12.24 -7.70 -4.76
C GLY A 5 11.49 -9.03 -4.97
N ILE A 6 10.98 -9.24 -6.19
CA ILE A 6 10.38 -10.52 -6.60
C ILE A 6 11.44 -11.63 -6.67
N GLU A 7 12.57 -11.36 -7.34
CA GLU A 7 13.70 -12.30 -7.45
C GLU A 7 14.24 -12.72 -6.06
N GLN A 8 14.22 -11.80 -5.09
CA GLN A 8 14.64 -12.04 -3.70
C GLN A 8 13.54 -12.64 -2.81
N LYS A 9 12.34 -12.92 -3.34
CA LYS A 9 11.20 -13.45 -2.57
C LYS A 9 10.77 -12.55 -1.42
N ILE A 10 10.86 -11.24 -1.61
CA ILE A 10 10.39 -10.21 -0.66
C ILE A 10 9.01 -9.68 -1.08
N ILE A 11 8.76 -9.62 -2.39
CA ILE A 11 7.51 -9.11 -2.98
C ILE A 11 6.82 -10.25 -3.71
N LYS A 12 5.48 -10.31 -3.63
CA LYS A 12 4.66 -11.27 -4.37
C LYS A 12 4.91 -11.16 -5.88
N ASP A 13 5.07 -12.30 -6.54
CA ASP A 13 5.23 -12.39 -8.00
C ASP A 13 3.85 -12.28 -8.69
N VAL A 14 3.37 -11.05 -8.82
CA VAL A 14 2.10 -10.71 -9.47
C VAL A 14 2.31 -9.54 -10.43
N SER A 15 1.30 -9.25 -11.26
CA SER A 15 1.41 -8.16 -12.24
C SER A 15 1.66 -6.81 -11.57
N PHE A 16 2.34 -5.91 -12.28
CA PHE A 16 2.66 -4.59 -11.76
C PHE A 16 1.38 -3.79 -11.43
N GLU A 17 0.32 -3.96 -12.21
CA GLU A 17 -0.99 -3.36 -11.96
C GLU A 17 -1.54 -3.78 -10.59
N ILE A 18 -1.47 -5.08 -10.25
CA ILE A 18 -1.91 -5.58 -8.95
C ILE A 18 -1.08 -4.93 -7.83
N LEU A 19 0.25 -4.91 -7.96
CA LEU A 19 1.12 -4.28 -6.96
C LEU A 19 0.78 -2.79 -6.77
N THR A 20 0.53 -2.06 -7.86
CA THR A 20 0.20 -0.64 -7.79
C THR A 20 -1.16 -0.38 -7.15
N VAL A 21 -2.16 -1.24 -7.39
CA VAL A 21 -3.48 -1.12 -6.75
C VAL A 21 -3.34 -1.21 -5.24
N PHE A 22 -2.61 -2.19 -4.72
CA PHE A 22 -2.46 -2.37 -3.26
C PHE A 22 -1.56 -1.31 -2.60
N MET A 23 -0.62 -0.70 -3.34
CA MET A 23 0.22 0.37 -2.80
C MET A 23 -0.45 1.75 -2.82
N PHE A 24 -1.13 2.11 -3.93
CA PHE A 24 -1.54 3.50 -4.16
C PHE A 24 -3.03 3.75 -3.99
N TYR A 25 -3.88 2.77 -4.30
CA TYR A 25 -5.33 2.96 -4.17
C TYR A 25 -5.77 3.23 -2.73
N PRO A 26 -5.18 2.59 -1.69
CA PRO A 26 -5.45 2.95 -0.30
C PRO A 26 -5.13 4.41 0.00
N VAL A 27 -4.01 4.95 -0.48
CA VAL A 27 -3.62 6.35 -0.26
C VAL A 27 -4.67 7.31 -0.83
N LEU A 28 -5.09 7.09 -2.08
CA LEU A 28 -6.12 7.91 -2.72
C LEU A 28 -7.47 7.83 -2.00
N THR A 29 -7.78 6.67 -1.43
CA THR A 29 -9.03 6.42 -0.70
C THR A 29 -9.00 7.10 0.67
N LEU A 30 -7.91 6.94 1.43
CA LEU A 30 -7.74 7.53 2.76
C LEU A 30 -7.67 9.06 2.70
N ALA A 31 -7.04 9.61 1.67
CA ALA A 31 -6.97 11.07 1.45
C ALA A 31 -8.30 11.68 0.98
N ASN A 32 -9.30 10.87 0.63
CA ASN A 32 -10.59 11.36 0.16
C ASN A 32 -11.61 11.44 1.32
N PRO A 33 -11.93 12.64 1.84
CA PRO A 33 -12.84 12.78 2.98
C PRO A 33 -14.29 12.38 2.64
N LYS A 34 -14.65 12.25 1.36
CA LYS A 34 -15.97 11.73 0.95
C LYS A 34 -16.07 10.21 1.11
N VAL A 35 -14.94 9.51 1.17
CA VAL A 35 -14.87 8.05 1.32
C VAL A 35 -14.42 7.68 2.73
N CYS A 36 -13.42 8.38 3.26
CA CYS A 36 -12.88 8.17 4.60
C CYS A 36 -13.05 9.42 5.48
N MET A 37 -14.29 9.70 5.91
CA MET A 37 -14.63 10.89 6.71
C MET A 37 -13.90 10.98 8.06
N HIS A 38 -13.51 9.83 8.63
CA HIS A 38 -12.92 9.75 9.96
C HIS A 38 -11.43 9.37 9.96
N PHE A 39 -10.80 9.30 8.79
CA PHE A 39 -9.37 9.11 8.74
C PHE A 39 -8.68 10.39 9.21
N SER A 40 -7.84 10.26 10.24
CA SER A 40 -7.03 11.36 10.75
C SER A 40 -5.62 11.21 10.21
N ASP A 41 -5.07 12.27 9.63
CA ASP A 41 -3.73 12.34 9.04
C ASP A 41 -2.61 12.43 10.09
N GLN A 42 -2.87 12.01 11.33
CA GLN A 42 -1.83 11.88 12.34
C GLN A 42 -0.74 10.92 11.85
N PRO A 43 0.54 11.19 12.17
CA PRO A 43 1.66 10.37 11.74
C PRO A 43 1.46 8.87 12.00
N GLU A 44 0.89 8.50 13.15
CA GLU A 44 0.70 7.09 13.52
C GLU A 44 -0.27 6.37 12.58
N ASN A 45 -1.34 7.04 12.15
CA ASN A 45 -2.31 6.45 11.22
C ASN A 45 -1.74 6.33 9.81
N VAL A 46 -0.87 7.26 9.42
CA VAL A 46 -0.15 7.22 8.15
C VAL A 46 0.80 6.04 8.14
N ASP A 47 1.61 5.87 9.19
CA ASP A 47 2.54 4.74 9.33
C ASP A 47 1.80 3.39 9.28
N ILE A 48 0.69 3.25 10.01
CA ILE A 48 -0.16 2.06 9.95
C ILE A 48 -0.67 1.79 8.53
N ALA A 49 -1.11 2.82 7.80
CA ALA A 49 -1.58 2.64 6.43
C ALA A 49 -0.46 2.18 5.49
N PHE A 50 0.76 2.70 5.66
CA PHE A 50 1.93 2.25 4.89
C PHE A 50 2.32 0.81 5.22
N ASP A 51 2.34 0.44 6.50
CA ASP A 51 2.62 -0.94 6.93
C ASP A 51 1.60 -1.92 6.36
N MET A 52 0.31 -1.57 6.36
CA MET A 52 -0.75 -2.39 5.76
C MET A 52 -0.58 -2.52 4.24
N ALA A 53 -0.23 -1.43 3.55
CA ALA A 53 0.02 -1.46 2.10
C ALA A 53 1.25 -2.33 1.76
N TRP A 54 2.30 -2.26 2.58
CA TRP A 54 3.48 -3.12 2.45
C TRP A 54 3.14 -4.59 2.70
N ASP A 55 2.39 -4.88 3.76
CA ASP A 55 1.93 -6.22 4.10
C ASP A 55 1.09 -6.86 2.98
N ALA A 56 0.30 -6.04 2.28
CA ALA A 56 -0.49 -6.51 1.15
C ALA A 56 0.37 -7.02 -0.03
N ILE A 57 1.60 -6.52 -0.20
CA ILE A 57 2.46 -6.90 -1.34
C ILE A 57 3.68 -7.75 -0.95
N ARG A 58 4.06 -7.80 0.34
CA ARG A 58 5.17 -8.62 0.79
C ARG A 58 4.86 -10.12 0.67
N LEU A 59 5.91 -10.93 0.47
CA LEU A 59 5.84 -12.38 0.46
C LEU A 59 6.11 -12.97 1.85
#